data_AF-A0A537T827-F1
#
_entry.id   AF-A0A537T827-F1
#
_cell.length_a   1.000
_cell.length_b   1.000
_cell.length_c   1.000
_cell.angle_alpha   90.00
_cell.angle_beta   90.00
_cell.angle_gamma   90.00
#
_symmetry.space_group_name_H-M   'P 1'
#
loop_
_entity.id
_entity.type
_entity.pdbx_description
1 polymer ?
#
loop_
_entity_poly.entity_id
_entity_poly.type
_entity_poly.pdbx_seq_one_letter_code
_entity_poly.pdbx_strand_id
1 'polypeptide(L)'
;MREVWQVRYSWRVRMWLAIATAAALLASGAAQAQQSPPPSMLPLPKADPPAKRIVTQGLGKTVTEDLIPCANPRPGMNLRKNPVGEITAQDGTTLTVPVANHFASAPKLPDLYNECSGVMPKDMSEVDLNKVPIVDVDKDGEVITAFMVADNYFELYINGQLIGVDATPYTPFNSHVVRLRVKRPYTIAVLAQDWEDKLGLGMEVFRGNTWHSGDGGFIAKFSDGTVTDSSWKAQSFYIAPLQHPDDVVEYGNIHDTSHLGGRVHPLAKLPTCREHCFAIHYAIPDGWMNPNFDDSKWPRAFEYLDQEVGIIGVPGYWRYPEAFMGARWIWTINLVFDNTVLFRKTVR
;
A
#
# COMPACT_ATOMS: atom_id res chain seq x y z
N MET A 1 -85.65 -3.64 12.30
CA MET A 1 -86.14 -3.29 13.65
C MET A 1 -86.06 -4.53 14.52
N ARG A 2 -85.29 -4.46 15.63
CA ARG A 2 -85.24 -5.34 16.82
C ARG A 2 -84.79 -6.79 16.55
N GLU A 3 -83.98 -7.50 17.35
CA GLU A 3 -83.34 -7.37 18.68
C GLU A 3 -82.20 -8.44 18.67
N VAL A 4 -80.95 -8.13 19.01
CA VAL A 4 -80.17 -8.49 20.23
C VAL A 4 -80.19 -9.97 20.69
N TRP A 5 -79.00 -10.45 21.11
CA TRP A 5 -78.64 -11.68 21.89
C TRP A 5 -78.18 -12.88 21.02
N GLN A 6 -77.11 -13.64 21.28
CA GLN A 6 -76.19 -13.77 22.42
C GLN A 6 -74.92 -14.57 22.00
N VAL A 7 -73.85 -14.38 22.77
CA VAL A 7 -72.57 -15.11 22.78
C VAL A 7 -72.71 -16.60 23.15
N ARG A 8 -71.95 -17.52 22.51
CA ARG A 8 -71.05 -18.53 23.17
C ARG A 8 -70.40 -19.54 22.21
N TYR A 9 -69.13 -19.80 22.50
CA TYR A 9 -68.18 -20.81 21.99
C TYR A 9 -68.73 -22.24 21.83
N SER A 10 -68.38 -22.97 20.76
CA SER A 10 -67.24 -23.93 20.75
C SER A 10 -67.17 -24.80 19.48
N TRP A 11 -65.97 -24.88 18.91
CA TRP A 11 -65.27 -26.08 18.41
C TRP A 11 -66.01 -27.06 17.48
N ARG A 12 -65.77 -26.94 16.16
CA ARG A 12 -64.92 -27.88 15.38
C ARG A 12 -64.98 -27.57 13.86
N VAL A 13 -63.79 -27.60 13.25
CA VAL A 13 -63.48 -28.06 11.87
C VAL A 13 -63.43 -27.00 10.74
N ARG A 14 -62.16 -26.75 10.32
CA ARG A 14 -61.64 -26.37 8.98
C ARG A 14 -61.96 -24.92 8.54
N MET A 15 -61.05 -24.09 8.05
CA MET A 15 -59.88 -24.36 7.21
C MET A 15 -59.08 -23.04 7.09
N TRP A 16 -57.84 -22.95 7.58
CA TRP A 16 -56.81 -22.10 6.97
C TRP A 16 -55.46 -22.76 7.23
N LEU A 17 -54.96 -23.35 6.14
CA LEU A 17 -53.63 -23.89 5.98
C LEU A 17 -52.66 -22.70 5.91
N ALA A 18 -51.72 -22.59 6.86
CA ALA A 18 -50.35 -22.13 6.66
C ALA A 18 -49.69 -21.79 8.02
N ILE A 19 -49.28 -22.83 8.75
CA ILE A 19 -48.13 -22.72 9.66
C ILE A 19 -47.14 -23.77 9.19
N ALA A 20 -46.06 -23.31 8.57
CA ALA A 20 -44.80 -24.02 8.56
C ALA A 20 -43.67 -22.97 8.59
N THR A 21 -43.13 -22.82 9.81
CA THR A 21 -41.74 -22.48 10.09
C THR A 21 -41.21 -21.12 9.63
N ALA A 22 -41.53 -20.10 10.45
CA ALA A 22 -40.80 -18.84 10.57
C ALA A 22 -39.44 -19.01 11.31
N ALA A 23 -38.55 -19.87 10.80
CA ALA A 23 -37.27 -20.15 11.47
C ALA A 23 -36.11 -20.47 10.49
N ALA A 24 -35.99 -19.74 9.37
CA ALA A 24 -34.90 -19.99 8.42
C ALA A 24 -34.37 -18.77 7.64
N LEU A 25 -34.56 -17.52 8.12
CA LEU A 25 -34.14 -16.33 7.35
C LEU A 25 -33.44 -15.22 8.15
N LEU A 26 -32.86 -15.53 9.30
CA LEU A 26 -31.98 -14.60 10.04
C LEU A 26 -30.73 -15.31 10.54
N ALA A 27 -29.95 -15.87 9.62
CA ALA A 27 -28.60 -16.35 9.88
C ALA A 27 -27.72 -16.32 8.62
N SER A 28 -27.88 -15.31 7.77
CA SER A 28 -26.75 -14.87 6.93
C SER A 28 -26.03 -13.83 7.76
N GLY A 29 -25.04 -14.29 8.53
CA GLY A 29 -24.14 -13.41 9.27
C GLY A 29 -23.67 -12.31 8.34
N ALA A 30 -23.82 -11.06 8.79
CA ALA A 30 -22.98 -10.00 8.28
C ALA A 30 -21.55 -10.53 8.38
N ALA A 31 -20.92 -10.77 7.24
CA ALA A 31 -19.47 -10.88 7.18
C ALA A 31 -18.96 -9.50 7.57
N GLN A 32 -18.88 -9.24 8.87
CA GLN A 32 -17.96 -8.26 9.41
C GLN A 32 -16.61 -8.68 8.82
N ALA A 33 -16.04 -7.81 7.99
CA ALA A 33 -14.66 -7.88 7.58
C ALA A 33 -13.84 -7.88 8.87
N GLN A 34 -13.60 -9.07 9.39
CA GLN A 34 -12.87 -9.29 10.61
C GLN A 34 -11.42 -9.04 10.21
N GLN A 35 -10.90 -7.88 10.59
CA GLN A 35 -9.49 -7.55 10.40
C GLN A 35 -8.65 -8.75 10.83
N SER A 36 -7.56 -8.99 10.11
CA SER A 36 -6.47 -9.82 10.64
C SER A 36 -6.23 -9.38 12.10
N PRO A 37 -6.18 -10.31 13.06
CA PRO A 37 -6.20 -9.97 14.47
C PRO A 37 -5.14 -8.91 14.79
N PRO A 38 -5.46 -7.91 15.64
CA PRO A 38 -4.47 -6.92 16.06
C PRO A 38 -3.28 -7.67 16.65
N PRO A 39 -2.02 -7.27 16.35
CA PRO A 39 -0.85 -8.01 16.79
C PRO A 39 -0.57 -7.73 18.27
N SER A 40 -1.45 -8.20 19.16
CA SER A 40 -1.18 -8.27 20.60
C SER A 40 -0.46 -9.56 21.02
N MET A 41 -0.07 -10.43 20.08
CA MET A 41 0.62 -11.69 20.37
C MET A 41 1.69 -12.09 19.34
N LEU A 42 2.40 -11.13 18.73
CA LEU A 42 3.68 -11.48 18.11
C LEU A 42 4.71 -11.65 19.25
N PRO A 43 5.42 -12.80 19.35
CA PRO A 43 6.47 -12.95 20.33
C PRO A 43 7.51 -11.85 20.10
N LEU A 44 7.70 -11.00 21.11
CA LEU A 44 8.64 -9.88 21.08
C LEU A 44 10.04 -10.44 20.79
N PRO A 45 10.68 -10.11 19.65
CA PRO A 45 12.10 -10.37 19.49
C PRO A 45 12.85 -9.61 20.60
N LYS A 46 14.03 -10.10 21.02
CA LYS A 46 14.88 -9.36 21.95
C LYS A 46 15.09 -7.95 21.39
N ALA A 47 14.72 -6.93 22.17
CA ALA A 47 14.84 -5.54 21.76
C ALA A 47 16.32 -5.19 21.58
N ASP A 48 16.70 -4.88 20.34
CA ASP A 48 17.87 -4.03 20.10
C ASP A 48 17.60 -2.65 20.70
N PRO A 49 18.64 -1.82 20.90
CA PRO A 49 18.41 -0.38 21.09
C PRO A 49 17.52 0.11 19.94
N PRO A 50 16.44 0.87 20.22
CA PRO A 50 15.60 1.39 19.16
C PRO A 50 16.45 2.22 18.21
N ALA A 51 16.18 2.10 16.91
CA ALA A 51 16.83 2.93 15.92
C ALA A 51 16.67 4.41 16.31
N LYS A 52 17.72 5.21 16.12
CA LYS A 52 17.67 6.63 16.48
C LYS A 52 16.56 7.31 15.68
N ARG A 53 15.48 7.72 16.36
CA ARG A 53 14.40 8.52 15.77
C ARG A 53 14.96 9.87 15.29
N ILE A 54 14.53 10.29 14.11
CA ILE A 54 14.68 11.66 13.63
C ILE A 54 13.28 12.27 13.62
N VAL A 55 13.05 13.31 14.42
CA VAL A 55 11.72 13.90 14.61
C VAL A 55 11.61 15.21 13.85
N THR A 56 10.60 15.31 12.99
CA THR A 56 10.23 16.54 12.29
C THR A 56 8.85 17.00 12.72
N GLN A 57 8.57 18.30 12.57
CA GLN A 57 7.25 18.87 12.87
C GLN A 57 6.90 19.92 11.83
N GLY A 58 5.65 19.87 11.36
CA GLY A 58 5.09 20.81 10.41
C GLY A 58 5.54 20.63 8.97
N LEU A 59 5.18 21.61 8.14
CA LEU A 59 5.36 21.52 6.69
C LEU A 59 6.83 21.64 6.29
N GLY A 60 7.26 20.72 5.43
CA GLY A 60 8.51 20.83 4.69
C GLY A 60 8.47 21.99 3.69
N LYS A 61 9.66 22.46 3.32
CA LYS A 61 9.85 23.45 2.27
C LYS A 61 9.85 22.75 0.91
N THR A 62 8.92 23.10 0.03
CA THR A 62 8.92 22.61 -1.35
C THR A 62 10.20 23.01 -2.08
N VAL A 63 10.83 22.03 -2.73
CA VAL A 63 11.99 22.21 -3.61
C VAL A 63 11.59 21.96 -5.06
N THR A 64 10.74 20.96 -5.29
CA THR A 64 10.11 20.67 -6.58
C THR A 64 8.61 20.61 -6.39
N GLU A 65 7.88 21.47 -7.12
CA GLU A 65 6.42 21.57 -7.02
C GLU A 65 5.69 20.36 -7.60
N ASP A 66 6.26 19.79 -8.65
CA ASP A 66 5.59 18.76 -9.43
C ASP A 66 6.63 17.97 -10.23
N LEU A 67 6.61 16.65 -10.07
CA LEU A 67 7.35 15.69 -10.87
C LEU A 67 6.47 15.05 -11.95
N ILE A 68 5.21 15.46 -12.11
CA ILE A 68 4.27 14.84 -13.05
C ILE A 68 4.89 14.75 -14.46
N PRO A 69 4.95 13.53 -15.04
CA PRO A 69 5.40 13.32 -16.41
C PRO A 69 4.26 13.42 -17.46
N CYS A 70 3.03 13.73 -17.03
CA CYS A 70 1.84 13.70 -17.87
C CYS A 70 1.77 14.91 -18.82
N ALA A 71 2.39 14.78 -20.00
CA ALA A 71 2.41 15.86 -21.00
C ALA A 71 1.02 16.20 -21.57
N ASN A 72 0.07 15.26 -21.57
CA ASN A 72 -1.25 15.39 -22.22
C ASN A 72 -2.41 14.94 -21.31
N PRO A 73 -2.74 15.71 -20.25
CA PRO A 73 -3.84 15.37 -19.36
C PRO A 73 -5.18 15.35 -20.09
N ARG A 74 -6.03 14.37 -19.75
CA ARG A 74 -7.36 14.20 -20.33
C ARG A 74 -8.44 14.66 -19.34
N PRO A 75 -9.61 15.14 -19.80
CA PRO A 75 -10.71 15.47 -18.90
C PRO A 75 -11.08 14.28 -18.02
N GLY A 76 -11.17 14.51 -16.70
CA GLY A 76 -11.52 13.47 -15.72
C GLY A 76 -10.37 12.61 -15.23
N MET A 77 -9.15 12.81 -15.74
CA MET A 77 -7.94 12.15 -15.24
C MET A 77 -7.66 12.57 -13.80
N ASN A 78 -7.41 11.61 -12.90
CA ASN A 78 -7.01 11.89 -11.52
C ASN A 78 -5.53 12.28 -11.51
N LEU A 79 -5.23 13.55 -11.78
CA LEU A 79 -3.88 14.07 -11.82
C LEU A 79 -3.59 14.87 -10.54
N ARG A 80 -2.66 14.38 -9.72
CA ARG A 80 -2.27 15.02 -8.46
C ARG A 80 -0.80 15.38 -8.49
N LYS A 81 -0.52 16.60 -8.06
CA LYS A 81 0.86 17.10 -7.93
C LYS A 81 1.62 16.21 -6.96
N ASN A 82 2.84 15.88 -7.33
CA ASN A 82 3.72 15.02 -6.55
C ASN A 82 4.96 15.83 -6.14
N PRO A 83 4.80 16.73 -5.15
CA PRO A 83 5.87 17.61 -4.74
C PRO A 83 6.99 16.84 -4.04
N VAL A 84 8.19 17.42 -4.04
CA VAL A 84 9.33 16.98 -3.24
C VAL A 84 9.88 18.21 -2.51
N GLY A 85 10.27 18.04 -1.26
CA GLY A 85 10.82 19.11 -0.46
C GLY A 85 11.89 18.67 0.51
N GLU A 86 12.24 19.60 1.38
CA GLU A 86 13.20 19.41 2.45
C GLU A 86 12.60 19.85 3.78
N ILE A 87 12.92 19.13 4.84
CA ILE A 87 12.57 19.49 6.21
C ILE A 87 13.79 19.33 7.11
N THR A 88 13.95 20.24 8.08
CA THR A 88 15.02 20.14 9.08
C THR A 88 14.42 19.62 10.39
N ALA A 89 14.95 18.50 10.86
CA ALA A 89 14.57 17.86 12.11
C ALA A 89 15.07 18.64 13.33
N GLN A 90 14.53 18.31 14.50
CA GLN A 90 14.90 18.95 15.77
C GLN A 90 16.39 18.75 16.13
N ASP A 91 17.01 17.67 15.66
CA ASP A 91 18.43 17.39 15.88
C ASP A 91 19.36 18.02 14.83
N GLY A 92 18.80 18.84 13.93
CA GLY A 92 19.53 19.52 12.86
C GLY A 92 19.70 18.70 11.58
N THR A 93 19.23 17.44 11.54
CA THR A 93 19.26 16.61 10.32
C THR A 93 18.34 17.20 9.26
N THR A 94 18.82 17.36 8.03
CA THR A 94 17.97 17.72 6.88
C THR A 94 17.56 16.46 6.12
N LEU A 95 16.27 16.33 5.84
CA LEU A 95 15.67 15.19 5.14
C LEU A 95 14.96 15.67 3.88
N THR A 96 15.03 14.87 2.81
CA THR A 96 14.11 14.99 1.68
C THR A 96 12.78 14.38 2.05
N VAL A 97 11.68 15.09 1.77
CA VAL A 97 10.31 14.61 1.99
C VAL A 97 9.55 14.50 0.66
N PRO A 98 8.80 13.41 0.41
CA PRO A 98 8.54 12.32 1.37
C PRO A 98 9.74 11.41 1.60
N VAL A 99 10.55 11.17 0.56
CA VAL A 99 11.84 10.49 0.67
C VAL A 99 12.75 10.86 -0.51
N ALA A 100 14.06 10.82 -0.30
CA ALA A 100 15.03 10.88 -1.40
C ALA A 100 14.79 9.69 -2.34
N ASN A 101 14.58 9.99 -3.63
CA ASN A 101 14.22 9.00 -4.64
C ASN A 101 14.94 9.25 -5.97
N HIS A 102 14.84 8.28 -6.86
CA HIS A 102 15.45 8.26 -8.18
C HIS A 102 14.46 8.57 -9.29
N PHE A 103 13.29 9.15 -8.99
CA PHE A 103 12.30 9.42 -10.03
C PHE A 103 12.85 10.31 -11.14
N ALA A 104 13.63 11.35 -10.82
CA ALA A 104 14.19 12.23 -11.87
C ALA A 104 15.31 11.58 -12.71
N SER A 105 16.03 10.59 -12.16
CA SER A 105 17.29 10.09 -12.72
C SER A 105 17.23 8.66 -13.28
N ALA A 106 16.32 7.82 -12.77
CA ALA A 106 16.22 6.41 -13.13
C ALA A 106 15.35 6.17 -14.37
N PRO A 107 15.58 5.05 -15.08
CA PRO A 107 14.66 4.62 -16.13
C PRO A 107 13.27 4.33 -15.54
N LYS A 108 12.23 4.73 -16.27
CA LYS A 108 10.85 4.36 -15.95
C LYS A 108 10.60 2.94 -16.41
N LEU A 109 9.95 2.14 -15.58
CA LEU A 109 9.59 0.77 -15.95
C LEU A 109 8.53 0.78 -17.06
N PRO A 110 8.56 -0.21 -17.97
CA PRO A 110 7.54 -0.32 -19.01
C PRO A 110 6.12 -0.41 -18.41
N ASP A 111 5.19 0.32 -19.01
CA ASP A 111 3.79 0.33 -18.58
C ASP A 111 3.09 -0.98 -18.97
N LEU A 112 2.41 -1.60 -18.01
CA LEU A 112 1.27 -2.50 -18.30
C LEU A 112 0.01 -1.66 -18.53
N TYR A 113 -0.17 -0.62 -17.72
CA TYR A 113 -1.22 0.39 -17.86
C TYR A 113 -0.73 1.73 -17.32
N ASN A 114 -0.92 2.82 -18.07
CA ASN A 114 -0.62 4.17 -17.66
C ASN A 114 -1.38 5.19 -18.52
N GLU A 115 -2.21 5.99 -17.88
CA GLU A 115 -2.99 7.04 -18.57
C GLU A 115 -2.10 8.16 -19.12
N CYS A 116 -0.97 8.44 -18.48
CA CYS A 116 -0.04 9.51 -18.87
C CYS A 116 0.67 9.19 -20.19
N SER A 117 1.09 7.94 -20.39
CA SER A 117 1.72 7.49 -21.64
C SER A 117 0.69 7.07 -22.69
N GLY A 118 -0.56 6.84 -22.29
CA GLY A 118 -1.63 6.36 -23.15
C GLY A 118 -1.61 4.85 -23.37
N VAL A 119 -0.72 4.11 -22.70
CA VAL A 119 -0.72 2.64 -22.67
C VAL A 119 -1.89 2.19 -21.81
N MET A 120 -3.02 1.85 -22.42
CA MET A 120 -4.24 1.48 -21.69
C MET A 120 -4.93 0.27 -22.29
N PRO A 121 -4.24 -0.90 -22.36
CA PRO A 121 -4.85 -2.10 -22.89
C PRO A 121 -6.12 -2.44 -22.12
N LYS A 122 -7.10 -3.03 -22.80
CA LYS A 122 -8.37 -3.41 -22.19
C LYS A 122 -8.20 -4.50 -21.14
N ASP A 123 -7.33 -5.46 -21.42
CA ASP A 123 -7.03 -6.64 -20.61
C ASP A 123 -5.69 -7.26 -21.06
N MET A 124 -5.30 -8.38 -20.46
CA MET A 124 -4.03 -9.05 -20.78
C MET A 124 -3.90 -9.54 -22.24
N SER A 125 -5.00 -9.67 -23.00
CA SER A 125 -4.94 -10.15 -24.39
C SER A 125 -4.35 -9.13 -25.37
N GLU A 126 -4.35 -7.84 -25.00
CA GLU A 126 -3.78 -6.75 -25.80
C GLU A 126 -2.31 -6.45 -25.43
N VAL A 127 -1.76 -7.16 -24.44
CA VAL A 127 -0.39 -6.94 -23.93
C VAL A 127 0.60 -7.83 -24.68
N ASP A 128 1.49 -7.21 -25.45
CA ASP A 128 2.57 -7.92 -26.14
C ASP A 128 3.88 -7.90 -25.33
N LEU A 129 4.10 -8.95 -24.53
CA LEU A 129 5.28 -9.10 -23.69
C LEU A 129 6.60 -9.18 -24.49
N ASN A 130 6.57 -9.46 -25.80
CA ASN A 130 7.79 -9.50 -26.61
C ASN A 130 8.35 -8.11 -26.89
N LYS A 131 7.52 -7.06 -26.76
CA LYS A 131 7.94 -5.65 -26.88
C LYS A 131 8.54 -5.11 -25.58
N VAL A 132 8.35 -5.81 -24.47
CA VAL A 132 8.97 -5.43 -23.19
C VAL A 132 10.45 -5.82 -23.24
N PRO A 133 11.38 -4.85 -23.10
CA PRO A 133 12.81 -5.14 -23.14
C PRO A 133 13.21 -6.03 -21.96
N ILE A 134 14.23 -6.86 -22.18
CA ILE A 134 14.80 -7.69 -21.12
C ILE A 134 15.97 -6.92 -20.50
N VAL A 135 15.94 -6.76 -19.18
CA VAL A 135 17.06 -6.24 -18.40
C VAL A 135 17.96 -7.40 -18.00
N ASP A 136 19.20 -7.39 -18.49
CA ASP A 136 20.23 -8.37 -18.15
C ASP A 136 20.83 -8.08 -16.77
N VAL A 137 20.44 -8.86 -15.76
CA VAL A 137 21.09 -8.87 -14.43
C VAL A 137 22.19 -9.93 -14.42
N ASP A 138 21.86 -11.15 -14.83
CA ASP A 138 22.79 -12.29 -14.95
C ASP A 138 22.71 -12.85 -16.38
N LYS A 139 23.83 -12.88 -17.11
CA LYS A 139 23.84 -13.32 -18.53
C LYS A 139 23.42 -14.78 -18.72
N ASP A 140 23.66 -15.63 -17.73
CA ASP A 140 23.29 -17.05 -17.71
C ASP A 140 22.00 -17.32 -16.91
N GLY A 141 21.25 -16.26 -16.58
CA GLY A 141 19.97 -16.34 -15.88
C GLY A 141 18.79 -16.74 -16.76
N GLU A 142 17.67 -17.05 -16.11
CA GLU A 142 16.39 -17.29 -16.76
C GLU A 142 15.64 -15.96 -16.95
N VAL A 143 14.78 -15.89 -17.97
CA VAL A 143 13.94 -14.71 -18.19
C VAL A 143 12.69 -14.80 -17.34
N ILE A 144 12.59 -13.93 -16.34
CA ILE A 144 11.45 -13.78 -15.45
C ILE A 144 10.65 -12.54 -15.85
N THR A 145 9.34 -12.69 -16.05
CA THR A 145 8.41 -11.57 -16.25
C THR A 145 7.76 -11.25 -14.90
N ALA A 146 7.73 -9.98 -14.52
CA ALA A 146 7.04 -9.54 -13.32
C ALA A 146 6.05 -8.40 -13.62
N PHE A 147 4.93 -8.42 -12.91
CA PHE A 147 3.90 -7.39 -12.92
C PHE A 147 3.80 -6.76 -11.55
N MET A 148 3.58 -5.45 -11.48
CA MET A 148 3.57 -4.71 -10.22
C MET A 148 2.69 -3.47 -10.25
N VAL A 149 2.14 -3.12 -9.08
CA VAL A 149 1.37 -1.90 -8.81
C VAL A 149 1.79 -1.38 -7.43
N ALA A 150 1.87 -0.06 -7.28
CA ALA A 150 1.98 0.60 -5.99
C ALA A 150 0.85 1.62 -5.79
N ASP A 151 0.49 1.81 -4.53
CA ASP A 151 -0.21 2.98 -4.02
C ASP A 151 0.82 3.74 -3.16
N ASN A 152 1.61 4.69 -3.70
CA ASN A 152 1.60 5.22 -5.07
C ASN A 152 2.86 4.92 -5.88
N TYR A 153 4.06 5.04 -5.28
CA TYR A 153 5.33 4.99 -6.00
C TYR A 153 6.20 3.82 -5.54
N PHE A 154 7.03 3.31 -6.44
CA PHE A 154 8.08 2.38 -6.06
C PHE A 154 9.35 2.47 -6.93
N GLU A 155 10.44 1.95 -6.37
CA GLU A 155 11.71 1.69 -7.06
C GLU A 155 12.06 0.20 -6.95
N LEU A 156 12.39 -0.44 -8.08
CA LEU A 156 12.71 -1.86 -8.14
C LEU A 156 14.21 -2.09 -8.23
N TYR A 157 14.73 -2.88 -7.30
CA TYR A 157 16.10 -3.34 -7.27
C TYR A 157 16.17 -4.87 -7.38
N ILE A 158 17.11 -5.38 -8.17
CA ILE A 158 17.42 -6.81 -8.26
C ILE A 158 18.91 -6.97 -8.01
N ASN A 159 19.27 -7.76 -6.99
CA ASN A 159 20.65 -7.93 -6.55
C ASN A 159 21.41 -6.61 -6.31
N GLY A 160 20.70 -5.59 -5.83
CA GLY A 160 21.24 -4.24 -5.60
C GLY A 160 21.30 -3.33 -6.82
N GLN A 161 21.08 -3.85 -8.03
CA GLN A 161 20.97 -3.03 -9.24
C GLN A 161 19.59 -2.39 -9.33
N LEU A 162 19.54 -1.06 -9.45
CA LEU A 162 18.30 -0.33 -9.78
C LEU A 162 17.87 -0.70 -11.21
N ILE A 163 16.73 -1.39 -11.32
CA ILE A 163 16.15 -1.81 -12.59
C ILE A 163 15.37 -0.68 -13.23
N GLY A 164 14.62 0.04 -12.39
CA GLY A 164 13.79 1.15 -12.79
C GLY A 164 12.81 1.52 -11.72
N VAL A 165 12.05 2.56 -11.99
CA VAL A 165 11.09 3.14 -11.06
C VAL A 165 9.72 3.22 -11.69
N ASP A 166 8.70 3.34 -10.86
CA ASP A 166 7.33 3.62 -11.28
C ASP A 166 7.29 4.87 -12.20
N ALA A 167 6.45 4.81 -13.23
CA ALA A 167 6.32 5.88 -14.21
C ALA A 167 5.47 7.07 -13.74
N THR A 168 4.66 6.93 -12.70
CA THR A 168 3.73 7.95 -12.22
C THR A 168 3.75 8.00 -10.68
N PRO A 169 4.44 8.97 -10.07
CA PRO A 169 4.71 8.88 -8.63
C PRO A 169 3.53 9.04 -7.68
N TYR A 170 2.42 9.64 -8.14
CA TYR A 170 1.26 9.84 -7.29
C TYR A 170 -0.01 9.35 -7.99
N THR A 171 -0.58 10.16 -8.87
CA THR A 171 -1.72 9.75 -9.70
C THR A 171 -1.64 10.39 -11.09
N PRO A 172 -2.20 9.76 -12.14
CA PRO A 172 -3.06 8.58 -12.14
C PRO A 172 -2.35 7.29 -11.74
N PHE A 173 -3.08 6.39 -11.08
CA PHE A 173 -2.57 5.05 -10.81
C PHE A 173 -2.24 4.32 -12.11
N ASN A 174 -1.15 3.58 -12.07
CA ASN A 174 -0.56 2.86 -13.18
C ASN A 174 -0.14 1.45 -12.73
N SER A 175 0.36 0.66 -13.67
CA SER A 175 0.93 -0.65 -13.41
C SER A 175 2.06 -0.93 -14.38
N HIS A 176 2.98 -1.79 -13.96
CA HIS A 176 4.21 -2.03 -14.69
C HIS A 176 4.40 -3.50 -15.03
N VAL A 177 5.13 -3.72 -16.13
CA VAL A 177 5.64 -5.02 -16.52
C VAL A 177 7.15 -4.92 -16.75
N VAL A 178 7.90 -5.85 -16.17
CA VAL A 178 9.35 -5.94 -16.34
C VAL A 178 9.74 -7.35 -16.74
N ARG A 179 10.76 -7.47 -17.60
CA ARG A 179 11.38 -8.75 -17.94
C ARG A 179 12.85 -8.70 -17.53
N LEU A 180 13.25 -9.64 -16.69
CA LEU A 180 14.57 -9.70 -16.07
C LEU A 180 15.24 -10.99 -16.52
N ARG A 181 16.51 -10.94 -16.92
CA ARG A 181 17.34 -12.14 -17.00
C ARG A 181 18.15 -12.25 -15.72
N VAL A 182 17.82 -13.21 -14.87
CA VAL A 182 18.36 -13.31 -13.51
C VAL A 182 18.55 -14.77 -13.10
N LYS A 183 19.57 -15.04 -12.28
CA LYS A 183 19.90 -16.38 -11.79
C LYS A 183 19.53 -16.54 -10.32
N ARG A 184 18.96 -17.68 -9.96
CA ARG A 184 18.67 -18.02 -8.55
C ARG A 184 19.95 -18.45 -7.80
N PRO A 185 20.05 -18.15 -6.48
CA PRO A 185 19.15 -17.28 -5.75
C PRO A 185 19.38 -15.80 -6.11
N TYR A 186 18.31 -15.00 -6.08
CA TYR A 186 18.40 -13.55 -6.28
C TYR A 186 17.58 -12.80 -5.23
N THR A 187 17.89 -11.54 -5.02
CA THR A 187 17.21 -10.66 -4.07
C THR A 187 16.40 -9.62 -4.82
N ILE A 188 15.12 -9.53 -4.47
CA ILE A 188 14.25 -8.41 -4.84
C ILE A 188 14.23 -7.44 -3.68
N ALA A 189 14.50 -6.17 -3.97
CA ALA A 189 14.38 -5.05 -3.05
C ALA A 189 13.47 -3.99 -3.66
N VAL A 190 12.57 -3.42 -2.86
CA VAL A 190 11.64 -2.39 -3.32
C VAL A 190 11.61 -1.25 -2.31
N LEU A 191 11.85 -0.03 -2.76
CA LEU A 191 11.48 1.17 -2.01
C LEU A 191 10.08 1.53 -2.46
N ALA A 192 9.12 1.59 -1.54
CA ALA A 192 7.76 2.00 -1.82
C ALA A 192 7.41 3.25 -1.00
N GLN A 193 6.62 4.12 -1.60
CA GLN A 193 6.31 5.43 -1.08
C GLN A 193 4.83 5.73 -1.31
N ASP A 194 4.12 5.99 -0.21
CA ASP A 194 2.84 6.69 -0.20
C ASP A 194 3.14 8.19 -0.38
N TRP A 195 2.62 8.79 -1.45
CA TRP A 195 2.99 10.15 -1.81
C TRP A 195 2.11 11.17 -1.08
N GLU A 196 2.68 12.32 -0.74
CA GLU A 196 1.97 13.35 0.05
C GLU A 196 1.85 14.68 -0.72
N ASP A 197 0.73 15.39 -0.52
CA ASP A 197 0.57 16.79 -0.96
C ASP A 197 1.10 17.78 0.09
N LYS A 198 1.11 17.37 1.37
CA LYS A 198 1.54 18.17 2.53
C LYS A 198 2.89 17.66 3.00
N LEU A 199 3.94 18.15 2.34
CA LEU A 199 5.31 17.71 2.56
C LEU A 199 5.69 17.64 4.05
N GLY A 200 6.20 16.49 4.48
CA GLY A 200 6.62 16.23 5.86
C GLY A 200 5.51 15.80 6.82
N LEU A 201 4.27 15.59 6.34
CA LEU A 201 3.11 15.26 7.17
C LEU A 201 2.34 13.99 6.77
N GLY A 202 2.67 13.33 5.66
CA GLY A 202 1.95 12.14 5.16
C GLY A 202 0.49 12.42 4.82
N MET A 203 0.19 13.68 4.50
CA MET A 203 -1.18 14.17 4.32
C MET A 203 -1.43 14.68 2.92
N GLU A 204 -2.69 14.57 2.53
CA GLU A 204 -3.13 14.65 1.16
C GLU A 204 -4.50 15.35 1.03
N VAL A 205 -4.85 15.75 -0.20
CA VAL A 205 -6.16 16.31 -0.52
C VAL A 205 -7.07 15.24 -1.11
N PHE A 206 -8.10 14.83 -0.37
CA PHE A 206 -9.07 13.83 -0.82
C PHE A 206 -10.51 14.29 -0.61
N ARG A 207 -11.30 14.34 -1.69
CA ARG A 207 -12.75 14.65 -1.69
C ARG A 207 -13.14 15.89 -0.85
N GLY A 208 -12.34 16.94 -0.91
CA GLY A 208 -12.57 18.20 -0.19
C GLY A 208 -12.02 18.22 1.25
N ASN A 209 -11.52 17.10 1.77
CA ASN A 209 -10.67 17.10 2.96
C ASN A 209 -9.23 17.44 2.55
N THR A 210 -8.68 18.51 3.09
CA THR A 210 -7.30 18.96 2.81
C THR A 210 -6.25 18.37 3.76
N TRP A 211 -6.70 17.55 4.72
CA TRP A 211 -5.93 16.87 5.76
C TRP A 211 -6.35 15.40 5.84
N HIS A 212 -6.42 14.75 4.69
CA HIS A 212 -6.61 13.29 4.60
C HIS A 212 -5.22 12.64 4.72
N SER A 213 -5.08 11.46 5.30
CA SER A 213 -3.86 10.67 5.16
C SER A 213 -3.99 9.81 3.92
N GLY A 214 -2.89 9.59 3.20
CA GLY A 214 -2.84 8.56 2.18
C GLY A 214 -3.00 7.16 2.77
N ASP A 215 -3.13 6.19 1.88
CA ASP A 215 -2.88 4.80 2.21
C ASP A 215 -1.87 4.22 1.21
N GLY A 216 -0.91 3.48 1.75
CA GLY A 216 0.12 2.83 0.96
C GLY A 216 -0.34 1.51 0.34
N GLY A 217 0.53 0.89 -0.43
CA GLY A 217 0.36 -0.51 -0.83
C GLY A 217 1.32 -0.93 -1.92
N PHE A 218 1.75 -2.18 -1.90
CA PHE A 218 2.51 -2.77 -3.00
C PHE A 218 2.03 -4.19 -3.31
N ILE A 219 1.90 -4.52 -4.59
CA ILE A 219 1.59 -5.88 -5.06
C ILE A 219 2.47 -6.23 -6.26
N ALA A 220 2.99 -7.44 -6.27
CA ALA A 220 3.74 -7.95 -7.41
C ALA A 220 3.63 -9.46 -7.58
N LYS A 221 3.73 -9.91 -8.84
CA LYS A 221 3.79 -11.32 -9.23
C LYS A 221 4.87 -11.52 -10.27
N PHE A 222 5.69 -12.55 -10.08
CA PHE A 222 6.77 -12.97 -10.96
C PHE A 222 6.41 -14.31 -11.59
N SER A 223 6.84 -14.53 -12.83
CA SER A 223 6.53 -15.74 -13.60
C SER A 223 7.20 -17.01 -13.07
N ASP A 224 8.11 -16.86 -12.13
CA ASP A 224 8.85 -17.93 -11.46
C ASP A 224 8.15 -18.44 -10.17
N GLY A 225 6.91 -17.99 -9.96
CA GLY A 225 6.07 -18.34 -8.81
C GLY A 225 6.23 -17.41 -7.62
N THR A 226 7.16 -16.45 -7.64
CA THR A 226 7.29 -15.47 -6.56
C THR A 226 6.12 -14.50 -6.60
N VAL A 227 5.46 -14.31 -5.46
CA VAL A 227 4.36 -13.34 -5.28
C VAL A 227 4.61 -12.51 -4.03
N THR A 228 4.04 -11.31 -3.96
CA THR A 228 3.95 -10.54 -2.72
C THR A 228 3.00 -11.22 -1.75
N ASP A 229 3.47 -11.47 -0.53
CA ASP A 229 2.75 -12.08 0.58
C ASP A 229 3.50 -11.80 1.90
N SER A 230 3.01 -12.31 3.03
CA SER A 230 3.62 -12.21 4.36
C SER A 230 4.99 -12.92 4.49
N SER A 231 5.51 -13.54 3.43
CA SER A 231 6.86 -14.08 3.41
C SER A 231 7.94 -13.04 3.10
N TRP A 232 7.56 -11.84 2.65
CA TRP A 232 8.46 -10.71 2.43
C TRP A 232 8.84 -10.04 3.75
N LYS A 233 10.02 -9.41 3.76
CA LYS A 233 10.42 -8.45 4.80
C LYS A 233 9.87 -7.07 4.43
N ALA A 234 9.42 -6.31 5.42
CA ALA A 234 8.93 -4.94 5.26
C ALA A 234 9.36 -4.09 6.46
N GLN A 235 9.87 -2.89 6.22
CA GLN A 235 10.31 -1.96 7.26
C GLN A 235 9.92 -0.53 6.91
N SER A 236 9.30 0.22 7.84
CA SER A 236 8.95 1.62 7.63
C SER A 236 10.10 2.55 8.04
N PHE A 237 10.27 3.64 7.28
CA PHE A 237 11.34 4.63 7.44
C PHE A 237 10.84 6.07 7.55
N TYR A 238 9.57 6.31 7.23
CA TYR A 238 8.89 7.58 7.38
C TYR A 238 7.47 7.30 7.87
N ILE A 239 7.11 7.79 9.06
CA ILE A 239 5.80 7.59 9.67
C ILE A 239 5.17 8.96 9.98
N ALA A 240 4.00 9.22 9.39
CA ALA A 240 3.26 10.48 9.49
C ALA A 240 1.79 10.26 9.05
N PRO A 241 0.85 11.16 9.38
CA PRO A 241 0.93 12.23 10.37
C PRO A 241 0.81 11.71 11.81
N LEU A 242 1.47 12.37 12.76
CA LEU A 242 1.40 12.03 14.19
C LEU A 242 0.96 13.24 15.05
N GLN A 243 0.15 13.00 16.08
CA GLN A 243 -0.22 14.01 17.08
C GLN A 243 0.94 14.30 18.02
N HIS A 244 1.73 13.27 18.34
CA HIS A 244 2.95 13.33 19.14
C HIS A 244 3.94 12.26 18.64
N PRO A 245 5.27 12.46 18.73
CA PRO A 245 6.23 11.41 18.36
C PRO A 245 6.05 10.08 19.12
N ASP A 246 5.47 10.11 20.31
CA ASP A 246 5.20 8.89 21.10
C ASP A 246 4.02 8.05 20.56
N ASP A 247 3.31 8.54 19.55
CA ASP A 247 2.30 7.79 18.82
C ASP A 247 2.90 6.62 18.02
N VAL A 248 4.23 6.59 17.85
CA VAL A 248 4.96 5.42 17.36
C VAL A 248 5.55 4.68 18.55
N VAL A 249 5.16 3.42 18.72
CA VAL A 249 5.72 2.52 19.74
C VAL A 249 6.61 1.49 19.06
N GLU A 250 7.91 1.47 19.37
CA GLU A 250 8.80 0.47 18.81
C GLU A 250 8.83 -0.81 19.64
N TYR A 251 8.64 -1.94 18.94
CA TYR A 251 8.86 -3.27 19.47
C TYR A 251 9.96 -3.95 18.65
N GLY A 252 11.21 -3.77 19.06
CA GLY A 252 12.36 -4.11 18.22
C GLY A 252 12.37 -3.22 16.97
N ASN A 253 12.22 -3.82 15.78
CA ASN A 253 12.14 -3.08 14.51
C ASN A 253 10.71 -2.87 14.01
N ILE A 254 9.69 -3.26 14.78
CA ILE A 254 8.30 -2.93 14.45
C ILE A 254 8.03 -1.50 14.92
N HIS A 255 7.55 -0.63 14.03
CA HIS A 255 7.05 0.70 14.36
C HIS A 255 5.52 0.64 14.46
N ASP A 256 4.98 0.47 15.66
CA ASP A 256 3.55 0.21 15.87
C ASP A 256 2.76 1.49 16.15
N THR A 257 1.78 1.75 15.27
CA THR A 257 0.78 2.83 15.37
C THR A 257 -0.64 2.27 15.45
N SER A 258 -0.82 0.95 15.60
CA SER A 258 -2.14 0.29 15.56
C SER A 258 -3.05 0.70 16.73
N HIS A 259 -2.47 1.17 17.83
CA HIS A 259 -3.22 1.70 18.97
C HIS A 259 -3.96 3.02 18.65
N LEU A 260 -3.63 3.67 17.53
CA LEU A 260 -4.32 4.86 16.99
C LEU A 260 -5.62 4.49 16.27
N GLY A 261 -6.39 3.53 16.78
CA GLY A 261 -7.70 3.14 16.26
C GLY A 261 -7.72 2.11 15.13
N GLY A 262 -6.56 1.78 14.53
CA GLY A 262 -6.44 0.74 13.52
C GLY A 262 -5.29 0.97 12.54
N ARG A 263 -5.22 0.11 11.52
CA ARG A 263 -4.16 0.09 10.50
C ARG A 263 -4.62 0.40 9.07
N VAL A 264 -5.90 0.71 8.90
CA VAL A 264 -6.57 0.93 7.60
C VAL A 264 -7.63 2.03 7.76
N HIS A 265 -8.01 2.68 6.67
CA HIS A 265 -9.13 3.62 6.68
C HIS A 265 -10.50 2.92 6.80
N PRO A 266 -11.50 3.55 7.44
CA PRO A 266 -11.42 4.79 8.24
C PRO A 266 -11.10 4.52 9.73
N LEU A 267 -10.57 3.34 10.07
CA LEU A 267 -10.37 2.92 11.46
C LEU A 267 -9.17 3.61 12.11
N ALA A 268 -8.08 3.77 11.36
CA ALA A 268 -6.96 4.62 11.77
C ALA A 268 -7.46 6.05 12.04
N LYS A 269 -7.29 6.50 13.28
CA LYS A 269 -7.74 7.82 13.75
C LYS A 269 -6.67 8.85 13.44
N LEU A 270 -6.98 9.74 12.52
CA LEU A 270 -6.06 10.80 12.13
C LEU A 270 -5.90 11.83 13.24
N PRO A 271 -4.69 12.38 13.39
CA PRO A 271 -4.45 13.43 14.38
C PRO A 271 -5.11 14.74 13.94
N THR A 272 -5.29 15.66 14.89
CA THR A 272 -6.00 16.94 14.67
C THR A 272 -5.08 18.14 14.52
N CYS A 273 -3.77 17.92 14.59
CA CYS A 273 -2.72 18.93 14.59
C CYS A 273 -2.50 19.65 13.26
N ARG A 274 -3.01 19.12 12.13
CA ARG A 274 -2.87 19.73 10.79
C ARG A 274 -1.41 20.08 10.47
N GLU A 275 -1.10 21.33 10.13
CA GLU A 275 0.25 21.84 9.84
C GLU A 275 1.22 21.78 11.03
N HIS A 276 0.77 21.36 12.21
CA HIS A 276 1.59 21.20 13.40
C HIS A 276 1.85 19.73 13.77
N CYS A 277 1.43 18.80 12.91
CA CYS A 277 1.67 17.39 13.14
C CYS A 277 3.16 17.04 13.07
N PHE A 278 3.49 15.94 13.72
CA PHE A 278 4.82 15.38 13.76
C PHE A 278 4.98 14.29 12.72
N ALA A 279 6.23 13.98 12.40
CA ALA A 279 6.60 12.75 11.76
C ALA A 279 7.86 12.16 12.40
N ILE A 280 7.99 10.84 12.28
CA ILE A 280 9.19 10.10 12.67
C ILE A 280 9.85 9.56 11.41
N HIS A 281 11.16 9.73 11.34
CA HIS A 281 12.00 9.22 10.28
C HIS A 281 13.10 8.33 10.86
N TYR A 282 13.54 7.38 10.04
CA TYR A 282 14.69 6.52 10.31
C TYR A 282 15.65 6.59 9.13
N ALA A 283 16.96 6.53 9.42
CA ALA A 283 17.96 6.47 8.37
C ALA A 283 17.78 5.16 7.57
N ILE A 284 17.63 5.28 6.25
CA ILE A 284 17.66 4.13 5.35
C ILE A 284 19.09 3.55 5.35
N PRO A 285 19.29 2.26 5.66
CA PRO A 285 20.62 1.68 5.73
C PRO A 285 21.30 1.66 4.35
N ASP A 286 22.59 1.99 4.31
CA ASP A 286 23.38 1.84 3.08
C ASP A 286 23.39 0.38 2.61
N GLY A 287 23.28 0.19 1.29
CA GLY A 287 23.33 -1.15 0.70
C GLY A 287 22.14 -2.05 1.07
N TRP A 288 21.05 -1.50 1.63
CA TRP A 288 19.83 -2.25 1.98
C TRP A 288 19.22 -3.02 0.81
N MET A 289 19.60 -2.74 -0.43
CA MET A 289 19.14 -3.42 -1.65
C MET A 289 20.00 -4.64 -2.04
N ASN A 290 21.19 -4.79 -1.45
CA ASN A 290 22.17 -5.80 -1.85
C ASN A 290 21.79 -7.21 -1.37
N PRO A 291 22.25 -8.28 -2.05
CA PRO A 291 21.95 -9.66 -1.65
C PRO A 291 22.46 -10.06 -0.26
N ASN A 292 23.55 -9.46 0.20
CA ASN A 292 24.21 -9.79 1.46
C ASN A 292 23.77 -8.92 2.65
N PHE A 293 22.82 -8.00 2.44
CA PHE A 293 22.28 -7.19 3.53
C PHE A 293 21.50 -8.07 4.52
N ASP A 294 21.80 -7.90 5.81
CA ASP A 294 21.13 -8.64 6.89
C ASP A 294 19.79 -8.00 7.26
N ASP A 295 18.72 -8.52 6.65
CA ASP A 295 17.33 -8.17 6.97
C ASP A 295 16.69 -9.13 7.98
N SER A 296 17.49 -9.97 8.66
CA SER A 296 16.96 -11.00 9.57
C SER A 296 16.07 -10.39 10.65
N LYS A 297 16.42 -9.17 11.08
CA LYS A 297 15.71 -8.40 12.10
C LYS A 297 14.55 -7.54 11.59
N TRP A 298 14.39 -7.38 10.27
CA TRP A 298 13.22 -6.66 9.72
C TRP A 298 11.94 -7.47 9.98
N PRO A 299 10.80 -6.80 10.27
CA PRO A 299 9.54 -7.49 10.40
C PRO A 299 9.09 -8.07 9.05
N ARG A 300 8.14 -9.01 9.14
CA ARG A 300 7.47 -9.53 7.94
C ARG A 300 6.43 -8.52 7.47
N ALA A 301 6.18 -8.52 6.17
CA ALA A 301 5.10 -7.76 5.59
C ALA A 301 3.74 -8.25 6.11
N PHE A 302 2.81 -7.32 6.26
CA PHE A 302 1.41 -7.64 6.51
C PHE A 302 0.63 -7.62 5.20
N GLU A 303 -0.31 -8.54 5.08
CA GLU A 303 -1.22 -8.62 3.94
C GLU A 303 -2.46 -7.74 4.17
N TYR A 304 -2.97 -7.16 3.08
CA TYR A 304 -4.15 -6.30 3.02
C TYR A 304 -5.08 -6.74 1.87
N LEU A 305 -6.36 -6.42 2.00
CA LEU A 305 -7.38 -6.64 0.97
C LEU A 305 -7.43 -5.48 -0.03
N ASP A 306 -7.91 -5.74 -1.25
CA ASP A 306 -8.12 -4.70 -2.28
C ASP A 306 -8.99 -3.54 -1.76
N GLN A 307 -9.97 -3.84 -0.89
CA GLN A 307 -10.86 -2.83 -0.29
C GLN A 307 -10.14 -1.98 0.76
N GLU A 308 -9.15 -2.54 1.44
CA GLU A 308 -8.38 -1.85 2.48
C GLU A 308 -7.38 -0.86 1.88
N VAL A 309 -6.84 -1.17 0.70
CA VAL A 309 -5.92 -0.31 -0.09
C VAL A 309 -6.68 0.65 -1.02
N GLY A 310 -8.02 0.67 -1.00
CA GLY A 310 -8.78 1.60 -1.85
C GLY A 310 -8.69 1.37 -3.37
N ILE A 311 -8.03 0.30 -3.85
CA ILE A 311 -7.68 0.09 -5.27
C ILE A 311 -8.85 -0.47 -6.13
N ILE A 312 -10.05 -0.56 -5.56
CA ILE A 312 -11.21 -1.15 -6.23
C ILE A 312 -11.63 -0.33 -7.45
N GLY A 313 -11.63 -1.00 -8.61
CA GLY A 313 -12.00 -0.39 -9.87
C GLY A 313 -10.89 0.45 -10.51
N VAL A 314 -9.70 0.51 -9.91
CA VAL A 314 -8.54 1.16 -10.53
C VAL A 314 -8.12 0.36 -11.76
N PRO A 315 -8.19 0.93 -12.97
CA PRO A 315 -7.99 0.19 -14.21
C PRO A 315 -6.63 -0.51 -14.31
N GLY A 316 -5.57 0.10 -13.79
CA GLY A 316 -4.21 -0.44 -13.83
C GLY A 316 -4.02 -1.75 -13.07
N TYR A 317 -4.93 -2.07 -12.15
CA TYR A 317 -4.92 -3.33 -11.40
C TYR A 317 -6.07 -4.25 -11.85
N TRP A 318 -7.30 -3.74 -11.88
CA TRP A 318 -8.51 -4.55 -12.07
C TRP A 318 -8.67 -5.16 -13.46
N ARG A 319 -8.06 -4.58 -14.50
CA ARG A 319 -8.13 -5.12 -15.87
C ARG A 319 -7.26 -6.34 -16.10
N TYR A 320 -6.34 -6.65 -15.18
CA TYR A 320 -5.29 -7.66 -15.37
C TYR A 320 -5.28 -8.69 -14.22
N PRO A 321 -6.40 -9.36 -13.92
CA PRO A 321 -6.45 -10.30 -12.80
C PRO A 321 -5.42 -11.43 -12.92
N GLU A 322 -5.07 -11.86 -14.15
CA GLU A 322 -4.05 -12.88 -14.39
C GLU A 322 -2.63 -12.41 -14.00
N ALA A 323 -2.36 -11.11 -14.16
CA ALA A 323 -1.09 -10.48 -13.82
C ALA A 323 -0.84 -10.44 -12.31
N PHE A 324 -1.90 -10.52 -11.48
CA PHE A 324 -1.79 -10.41 -10.02
C PHE A 324 -2.38 -11.60 -9.26
N MET A 325 -2.94 -12.60 -9.96
CA MET A 325 -3.51 -13.79 -9.34
C MET A 325 -2.52 -14.50 -8.42
N GLY A 326 -2.93 -14.69 -7.16
CA GLY A 326 -2.15 -15.34 -6.12
C GLY A 326 -1.29 -14.39 -5.29
N ALA A 327 -1.08 -13.16 -5.75
CA ALA A 327 -0.41 -12.13 -4.98
C ALA A 327 -1.34 -11.47 -3.96
N ARG A 328 -0.72 -10.80 -2.98
CA ARG A 328 -1.36 -10.04 -1.92
C ARG A 328 -0.81 -8.63 -1.92
N TRP A 329 -1.67 -7.66 -1.62
CA TRP A 329 -1.19 -6.34 -1.22
C TRP A 329 -0.42 -6.47 0.07
N ILE A 330 0.79 -5.93 0.08
CA ILE A 330 1.67 -5.95 1.23
C ILE A 330 2.07 -4.53 1.64
N TRP A 331 2.20 -4.36 2.95
CA TRP A 331 2.79 -3.17 3.56
C TRP A 331 3.44 -3.55 4.90
N THR A 332 3.80 -2.56 5.71
CA THR A 332 4.12 -2.74 7.13
C THR A 332 2.84 -2.88 7.95
N ILE A 333 2.95 -2.79 9.29
CA ILE A 333 1.82 -2.95 10.21
C ILE A 333 0.69 -1.94 9.97
N ASN A 334 0.98 -0.77 9.40
CA ASN A 334 -0.01 0.28 9.21
C ASN A 334 -0.01 0.85 7.78
N LEU A 335 -1.13 0.69 7.08
CA LEU A 335 -1.30 1.20 5.71
C LEU A 335 -1.37 2.73 5.66
N VAL A 336 -1.82 3.35 6.76
CA VAL A 336 -2.22 4.76 6.80
C VAL A 336 -1.10 5.69 7.27
N PHE A 337 -0.26 5.23 8.20
CA PHE A 337 0.77 6.08 8.80
C PHE A 337 2.17 5.81 8.26
N ASP A 338 2.46 4.62 7.74
CA ASP A 338 3.79 4.28 7.23
C ASP A 338 3.89 4.77 5.77
N ASN A 339 4.59 5.88 5.54
CA ASN A 339 4.63 6.57 4.24
C ASN A 339 5.81 6.14 3.35
N THR A 340 6.90 5.67 3.95
CA THR A 340 8.03 5.09 3.21
C THR A 340 8.34 3.73 3.78
N VAL A 341 8.28 2.71 2.93
CA VAL A 341 8.50 1.32 3.30
C VAL A 341 9.51 0.68 2.36
N LEU A 342 10.45 -0.07 2.92
CA LEU A 342 11.37 -0.91 2.16
C LEU A 342 10.95 -2.37 2.28
N PHE A 343 10.87 -3.05 1.15
CA PHE A 343 10.60 -4.48 1.06
C PHE A 343 11.81 -5.25 0.60
N ARG A 344 11.98 -6.47 1.12
CA ARG A 344 13.01 -7.40 0.68
C ARG A 344 12.50 -8.84 0.59
N LYS A 345 12.97 -9.54 -0.44
CA LYS A 345 12.69 -10.97 -0.66
C LYS A 345 13.86 -11.65 -1.34
N THR A 346 14.41 -12.68 -0.70
CA THR A 346 15.29 -13.64 -1.36
C THR A 346 14.47 -14.72 -2.04
N VAL A 347 14.64 -14.84 -3.35
CA VAL A 347 14.12 -15.92 -4.19
C VAL A 347 15.17 -17.02 -4.23
N ARG A 348 14.80 -18.24 -3.83
CA ARG A 348 15.73 -19.37 -3.64
C ARG A 348 15.78 -20.32 -4.82
#